data_AF-A0A9X4G4T8-F1
#
_entry.id   AF-A0A9X4G4T8-F1
#
_cell.length_a   1.000
_cell.length_b   1.000
_cell.length_c   1.000
_cell.angle_alpha   90.00
_cell.angle_beta   90.00
_cell.angle_gamma   90.00
#
_symmetry.space_group_name_H-M   'P 1'
#
loop_
_entity.id
_entity.type
_entity.pdbx_description
1 polymer ?
#
loop_
_entity_poly.entity_id
_entity_poly.type
_entity_poly.pdbx_seq_one_letter_code
_entity_poly.pdbx_strand_id
1 'polypeptide(L)'
;MKIDDRLRKEILAHASECKPHECCGFVVSSHIDGQVFYLPCENIADDTINYFEIDPDDFVKAELMGEIVALVHSHPDSVMEKGLPYLSTADRECQIRTQLDFWLVVDNEIKQFRNIAPLIGRQFENNKQDCRNIILDC
;
A
#
# COMPACT_ATOMS: atom_id res chain seq x y z
N MET A 1 10.95 -2.32 3.68
CA MET A 1 11.06 -3.10 4.95
C MET A 1 11.16 -4.58 4.63
N LYS A 2 11.81 -5.42 5.44
CA LYS A 2 11.68 -6.89 5.27
C LYS A 2 10.33 -7.32 5.83
N ILE A 3 9.48 -7.92 5.00
CA ILE A 3 8.17 -8.46 5.41
C ILE A 3 8.43 -9.80 6.09
N ASP A 4 7.92 -9.96 7.31
CA ASP A 4 7.93 -11.24 8.02
C ASP A 4 7.02 -12.27 7.31
N ASP A 5 7.37 -13.56 7.38
CA ASP A 5 6.61 -14.60 6.68
C ASP A 5 5.17 -14.74 7.18
N ARG A 6 4.90 -14.46 8.47
CA ARG A 6 3.55 -14.42 9.03
C ARG A 6 2.75 -13.29 8.40
N LEU A 7 3.31 -12.08 8.44
CA LEU A 7 2.69 -10.87 7.91
C LEU A 7 2.38 -11.01 6.41
N ARG A 8 3.32 -11.60 5.65
CA ARG A 8 3.14 -11.89 4.22
C ARG A 8 1.92 -12.78 3.98
N LYS A 9 1.77 -13.84 4.77
CA LYS A 9 0.65 -14.78 4.64
C LYS A 9 -0.68 -14.14 4.99
N GLU A 10 -0.74 -13.32 6.05
CA GLU A 10 -1.96 -12.61 6.46
C GLU A 10 -2.45 -11.66 5.35
N ILE A 11 -1.54 -10.86 4.79
CA ILE A 11 -1.85 -9.94 3.68
C ILE A 11 -2.35 -10.72 2.45
N LEU A 12 -1.63 -11.77 2.04
CA LEU A 12 -2.01 -12.56 0.85
C LEU A 12 -3.33 -13.33 1.05
N ALA A 13 -3.60 -13.80 2.26
CA ALA A 13 -4.86 -14.47 2.59
C ALA A 13 -6.03 -13.49 2.47
N HIS A 14 -5.93 -12.30 3.08
CA HIS A 14 -6.96 -11.27 2.98
C HIS A 14 -7.22 -10.85 1.52
N ALA A 15 -6.14 -10.57 0.77
CA ALA A 15 -6.27 -10.23 -0.65
C ALA A 15 -6.94 -11.36 -1.47
N SER A 16 -6.70 -12.62 -1.12
CA SER A 16 -7.36 -13.76 -1.78
C SER A 16 -8.83 -13.89 -1.39
N GLU A 17 -9.20 -13.56 -0.16
CA GLU A 17 -10.58 -13.60 0.35
C GLU A 17 -11.44 -12.49 -0.25
N CYS A 18 -10.87 -11.32 -0.53
CA CYS A 18 -11.58 -10.19 -1.13
C CYS A 18 -11.89 -10.36 -2.62
N LYS A 19 -11.22 -11.28 -3.34
CA LYS A 19 -11.41 -11.43 -4.80
C LYS A 19 -12.90 -11.68 -5.13
N PRO A 20 -13.47 -10.97 -6.13
CA PRO A 20 -12.81 -10.13 -7.13
C PRO A 20 -12.64 -8.65 -6.74
N HIS A 21 -12.99 -8.26 -5.52
CA HIS A 21 -12.89 -6.88 -5.02
C HIS A 21 -11.45 -6.54 -4.63
N GLU A 22 -11.11 -5.25 -4.70
CA GLU A 22 -9.86 -4.76 -4.13
C GLU A 22 -9.90 -4.91 -2.60
N CYS A 23 -8.87 -5.55 -2.04
CA CYS A 23 -8.64 -5.52 -0.60
C CYS A 23 -7.97 -4.22 -0.20
N CYS A 24 -8.14 -3.81 1.05
CA CYS A 24 -7.42 -2.70 1.65
C CYS A 24 -7.10 -2.96 3.13
N GLY A 25 -6.07 -2.31 3.67
CA GLY A 25 -5.74 -2.41 5.10
C GLY A 25 -4.44 -1.70 5.45
N PHE A 26 -4.01 -1.82 6.70
CA PHE A 26 -2.81 -1.19 7.22
C PHE A 26 -1.82 -2.20 7.75
N VAL A 27 -0.53 -1.89 7.61
CA VAL A 27 0.53 -2.53 8.38
C VAL A 27 0.92 -1.56 9.49
N VAL A 28 0.78 -1.99 10.73
CA VAL A 28 0.93 -1.15 11.91
C VAL A 28 2.05 -1.69 12.79
N SER A 29 2.92 -0.78 13.26
CA SER A 29 3.93 -1.06 14.27
C SER A 29 3.40 -0.65 15.64
N SER A 30 3.05 -1.65 16.46
CA SER A 30 2.45 -1.49 17.80
C SER A 30 3.26 -0.54 18.69
N HIS A 31 2.58 0.39 19.36
CA HIS A 31 3.21 1.30 20.33
C HIS A 31 3.66 0.59 21.62
N ILE A 32 3.17 -0.61 21.90
CA ILE A 32 3.42 -1.31 23.17
C ILE A 32 4.75 -2.07 23.11
N ASP A 33 4.95 -2.84 22.06
CA ASP A 33 6.06 -3.80 21.92
C ASP A 33 6.85 -3.64 20.61
N GLY A 34 6.46 -2.71 19.73
CA GLY A 34 7.07 -2.52 18.42
C GLY A 34 6.78 -3.66 17.44
N GLN A 35 5.85 -4.57 17.77
CA GLN A 35 5.49 -5.66 16.88
C GLN A 35 4.73 -5.12 15.66
N VAL A 36 5.16 -5.56 14.47
CA VAL A 36 4.47 -5.26 13.23
C VAL A 36 3.38 -6.29 12.97
N PHE A 37 2.16 -5.82 12.69
CA PHE A 37 1.01 -6.66 12.39
C PHE A 37 0.17 -6.05 11.25
N TYR A 38 -0.64 -6.90 10.61
CA TYR A 38 -1.58 -6.50 9.58
C TYR A 38 -2.97 -6.25 10.18
N LEU A 39 -3.58 -5.13 9.80
CA LEU A 39 -4.95 -4.76 10.11
C LEU A 39 -5.75 -4.73 8.80
N PRO A 40 -6.53 -5.77 8.47
CA PRO A 40 -7.42 -5.74 7.31
C PRO A 40 -8.55 -4.73 7.53
N CYS A 41 -8.92 -4.01 6.46
CA CYS A 41 -10.03 -3.05 6.46
C CYS A 41 -11.08 -3.47 5.43
N GLU A 42 -12.33 -3.13 5.69
CA GLU A 42 -13.40 -3.29 4.71
C GLU A 42 -13.27 -2.21 3.61
N ASN A 43 -13.44 -2.63 2.35
CA ASN A 43 -13.49 -1.71 1.23
C ASN A 43 -14.90 -1.12 1.11
N ILE A 44 -15.04 0.17 1.39
CA ILE A 44 -16.32 0.89 1.40
C ILE A 44 -16.62 1.66 0.09
N ALA A 45 -15.82 1.46 -0.95
CA ALA A 45 -16.02 2.13 -2.24
C ALA A 45 -17.35 1.72 -2.90
N ASP A 46 -17.97 2.63 -3.65
CA ASP A 46 -19.18 2.31 -4.43
C ASP A 46 -18.94 1.21 -5.48
N ASP A 47 -17.74 1.20 -6.08
CA ASP A 47 -17.27 0.19 -7.01
C ASP A 47 -16.01 -0.49 -6.45
N THR A 48 -16.25 -1.44 -5.55
CA THR A 48 -15.22 -2.20 -4.84
C THR A 48 -14.38 -3.12 -5.74
N ILE A 49 -14.78 -3.33 -7.00
CA ILE A 49 -14.00 -4.11 -7.95
C ILE A 49 -12.85 -3.28 -8.49
N ASN A 50 -13.10 -2.01 -8.82
CA ASN A 50 -12.11 -1.17 -9.52
C ASN A 50 -11.40 -0.17 -8.60
N TYR A 51 -11.92 0.03 -7.39
CA TYR A 51 -11.41 1.01 -6.44
C TYR A 51 -11.45 0.47 -5.02
N PHE A 52 -10.66 1.09 -4.15
CA PHE A 52 -10.79 0.93 -2.72
C PHE A 52 -11.00 2.27 -2.01
N GLU A 53 -11.81 2.23 -0.96
CA GLU A 53 -11.94 3.32 0.01
C GLU A 53 -11.91 2.72 1.41
N ILE A 54 -11.15 3.33 2.31
CA ILE A 54 -11.03 2.89 3.70
C ILE A 54 -11.87 3.83 4.57
N ASP A 55 -12.66 3.24 5.47
CA ASP A 55 -13.42 4.00 6.45
C ASP A 55 -12.48 4.90 7.30
N PRO A 56 -12.76 6.20 7.45
CA PRO A 56 -11.97 7.09 8.29
C PRO A 56 -11.77 6.57 9.72
N ASP A 57 -12.76 5.87 10.29
CA ASP A 57 -12.66 5.29 11.63
C ASP A 57 -11.61 4.16 11.68
N ASP A 58 -11.43 3.41 10.60
CA ASP A 58 -10.39 2.37 10.51
C ASP A 58 -8.99 2.98 10.42
N PHE A 59 -8.85 4.12 9.74
CA PHE A 59 -7.61 4.89 9.74
C PHE A 59 -7.27 5.35 11.17
N VAL A 60 -8.23 5.94 11.88
CA VAL A 60 -8.05 6.39 13.27
C VAL A 60 -7.71 5.21 14.19
N LYS A 61 -8.38 4.07 14.04
CA LYS A 61 -8.06 2.85 14.81
C LYS A 61 -6.63 2.40 14.58
N ALA A 62 -6.15 2.41 13.33
CA ALA A 62 -4.78 2.01 13.01
C ALA A 62 -3.75 2.93 13.71
N GLU A 63 -3.96 4.26 13.66
CA GLU A 63 -3.12 5.25 14.34
C GLU A 63 -3.15 5.10 15.87
N LEU A 64 -4.29 4.73 16.45
CA LEU A 64 -4.40 4.51 17.90
C LEU A 64 -3.67 3.25 18.37
N MET A 65 -3.53 2.24 17.50
CA MET A 65 -2.83 1.00 17.82
C MET A 65 -1.31 1.13 17.67
N GLY A 66 -0.82 2.00 16.79
CA GLY A 66 0.58 2.06 16.42
C GLY A 66 0.92 3.07 15.34
N GLU A 67 2.20 3.09 14.97
CA GLU A 67 2.66 3.81 13.80
C GLU A 67 2.25 3.04 12.53
N ILE A 68 1.53 3.69 11.62
CA ILE A 68 1.19 3.08 10.32
C ILE A 68 2.46 3.05 9.46
N VAL A 69 2.93 1.84 9.17
CA VAL A 69 4.12 1.60 8.35
C VAL A 69 3.77 1.67 6.87
N ALA A 70 2.63 1.11 6.48
CA ALA A 70 2.18 1.10 5.10
C ALA A 70 0.66 0.93 4.99
N LEU A 71 0.09 1.46 3.92
CA LEU A 71 -1.23 1.09 3.44
C LEU A 71 -1.07 -0.06 2.45
N VAL A 72 -1.92 -1.08 2.57
CA VAL A 72 -1.93 -2.25 1.69
C VAL A 72 -3.20 -2.22 0.86
N HIS A 73 -3.09 -2.48 -0.44
CA HIS A 73 -4.24 -2.76 -1.30
C HIS A 73 -3.92 -3.82 -2.35
N SER A 74 -4.92 -4.34 -3.06
CA SER A 74 -4.71 -5.29 -4.16
C SER A 74 -5.33 -4.80 -5.46
N HIS A 75 -4.66 -5.03 -6.57
CA HIS A 75 -5.31 -4.90 -7.88
C HIS A 75 -5.99 -6.23 -8.24
N PRO A 76 -7.23 -6.21 -8.73
CA PRO A 76 -7.93 -7.42 -9.11
C PRO A 76 -7.31 -7.99 -10.38
N ASP A 77 -7.15 -9.31 -10.43
CA ASP A 77 -6.98 -10.00 -11.70
C ASP A 77 -8.37 -10.20 -12.30
N SER A 78 -8.66 -9.55 -13.42
CA SER A 78 -9.86 -9.85 -14.19
C SER A 78 -9.59 -11.02 -15.16
N VAL A 79 -10.67 -11.63 -15.66
CA VAL A 79 -10.58 -12.71 -16.66
C VAL A 79 -9.90 -12.24 -17.96
N MET A 80 -9.93 -10.93 -18.25
CA MET A 80 -9.41 -10.35 -19.49
C MET A 80 -8.08 -9.62 -19.30
N GLU A 81 -7.81 -9.09 -18.11
CA GLU A 81 -6.63 -8.27 -17.80
C GLU A 81 -6.11 -8.58 -16.39
N LYS A 82 -4.81 -8.86 -16.29
CA LYS A 82 -4.12 -8.95 -14.99
C LYS A 82 -4.07 -7.57 -14.34
N GLY A 83 -4.15 -7.53 -13.01
CA GLY A 83 -3.91 -6.31 -12.25
C GLY A 83 -2.53 -5.75 -12.59
N LEU A 84 -2.43 -4.43 -12.79
CA LEU A 84 -1.17 -3.80 -13.14
C LEU A 84 -0.19 -3.88 -11.95
N PRO A 85 1.09 -4.21 -12.16
CA PRO A 85 2.05 -4.42 -11.07
C PRO A 85 2.65 -3.12 -10.50
N TYR A 86 1.96 -2.00 -10.66
CA TYR A 86 2.39 -0.66 -10.26
C TYR A 86 1.19 0.17 -9.83
N LEU A 87 1.42 1.17 -8.97
CA LEU A 87 0.38 2.05 -8.45
C LEU A 87 -0.37 2.80 -9.57
N SER A 88 -1.69 2.86 -9.46
CA SER A 88 -2.53 3.70 -10.31
C SER A 88 -2.24 5.19 -10.05
N THR A 89 -2.79 6.08 -10.90
CA THR A 89 -2.68 7.54 -10.65
C THR A 89 -3.38 7.92 -9.34
N ALA A 90 -4.55 7.33 -9.06
CA ALA A 90 -5.31 7.58 -7.84
C ALA A 90 -4.55 7.06 -6.60
N ASP A 91 -3.95 5.87 -6.68
CA ASP A 91 -3.14 5.31 -5.60
C ASP A 91 -1.98 6.24 -5.28
N ARG A 92 -1.31 6.77 -6.31
CA ARG A 92 -0.16 7.64 -6.14
C ARG A 92 -0.53 8.99 -5.53
N GLU A 93 -1.66 9.57 -5.94
CA GLU A 93 -2.19 10.78 -5.31
C GLU A 93 -2.55 10.53 -3.84
N CYS A 94 -3.16 9.38 -3.55
CA CYS A 94 -3.48 8.99 -2.19
C CYS A 94 -2.21 8.78 -1.34
N GLN A 95 -1.20 8.10 -1.88
CA GLN A 95 0.10 7.88 -1.25
C GLN A 95 0.77 9.20 -0.84
N ILE A 96 0.75 10.20 -1.73
CA ILE A 96 1.29 11.53 -1.44
C ILE A 96 0.44 12.23 -0.37
N ARG A 97 -0.88 12.09 -0.40
CA ARG A 97 -1.75 12.73 0.60
C ARG A 97 -1.60 12.13 1.99
N THR A 98 -1.50 10.81 2.10
CA THR A 98 -1.36 10.10 3.38
C THR A 98 0.08 10.09 3.90
N GLN A 99 1.05 10.35 3.02
CA GLN A 99 2.48 10.26 3.30
C GLN A 99 2.96 8.85 3.72
N LEU A 100 2.19 7.81 3.37
CA LEU A 100 2.47 6.41 3.74
C LEU A 100 3.13 5.64 2.59
N ASP A 101 3.95 4.64 2.92
CA ASP A 101 4.33 3.63 1.95
C ASP A 101 3.10 2.83 1.51
N PHE A 102 3.05 2.41 0.25
CA PHE A 102 1.96 1.60 -0.30
C PHE A 102 2.48 0.23 -0.65
N TRP A 103 1.79 -0.82 -0.20
CA TRP A 103 2.12 -2.20 -0.53
C TRP A 103 1.01 -2.79 -1.38
N LEU A 104 1.33 -3.10 -2.63
CA LEU A 104 0.39 -3.62 -3.60
C LEU A 104 0.46 -5.14 -3.64
N VAL A 105 -0.69 -5.80 -3.51
CA VAL A 105 -0.84 -7.22 -3.78
C VAL A 105 -1.27 -7.44 -5.22
N VAL A 106 -0.48 -8.18 -5.99
CA VAL A 106 -0.74 -8.49 -7.40
C VAL A 106 -0.06 -9.81 -7.75
N ASP A 107 -0.74 -10.69 -8.51
CA ASP A 107 -0.22 -12.01 -8.89
C ASP A 107 0.32 -12.84 -7.70
N ASN A 108 -0.38 -12.77 -6.55
CA ASN A 108 0.02 -13.37 -5.26
C ASN A 108 1.40 -12.92 -4.72
N GLU A 109 1.90 -11.78 -5.16
CA GLU A 109 3.10 -11.13 -4.64
C GLU A 109 2.77 -9.79 -4.01
N ILE A 110 3.60 -9.38 -3.04
CA ILE A 110 3.52 -8.05 -2.41
C ILE A 110 4.65 -7.19 -2.96
N LYS A 111 4.31 -6.07 -3.59
CA LYS A 111 5.24 -5.04 -4.09
C LYS A 111 5.21 -3.83 -3.17
N GLN A 112 6.37 -3.40 -2.68
CA GLN A 112 6.48 -2.26 -1.78
C GLN A 112 6.86 -1.00 -2.56
N PHE A 113 6.04 0.04 -2.46
CA PHE A 113 6.25 1.34 -3.04
C PHE A 113 6.49 2.34 -1.92
N ARG A 114 7.69 2.93 -1.90
CA ARG A 114 8.02 3.98 -0.95
C ARG A 114 7.27 5.26 -1.30
N ASN A 115 6.79 5.99 -0.31
CA ASN A 115 6.32 7.34 -0.53
C ASN A 115 7.53 8.20 -0.92
N ILE A 116 7.52 8.66 -2.16
CA ILE A 116 8.55 9.54 -2.71
C ILE A 116 7.85 10.71 -3.38
N ALA A 117 8.39 11.92 -3.20
CA ALA A 117 7.85 13.14 -3.79
C ALA A 117 7.65 13.00 -5.32
N PRO A 118 6.82 13.82 -5.98
CA PRO A 118 6.76 13.84 -7.44
C PRO A 118 8.16 13.98 -8.06
N LEU A 119 8.47 13.23 -9.12
CA LEU A 119 9.78 13.29 -9.78
C LEU A 119 9.94 14.58 -10.60
N ILE A 120 8.86 15.01 -11.26
CA ILE A 120 8.83 16.24 -12.06
C ILE A 120 8.79 17.45 -11.13
N GLY A 121 9.62 18.45 -11.41
CA GLY A 121 9.69 19.69 -10.64
C GLY A 121 10.63 19.64 -9.43
N ARG A 122 11.31 18.52 -9.17
CA ARG A 122 12.37 18.43 -8.17
C ARG A 122 13.58 19.28 -8.58
N GLN A 123 14.23 19.91 -7.61
CA GLN A 123 15.52 20.54 -7.85
C GLN A 123 16.61 19.47 -7.91
N PHE A 124 17.52 19.58 -8.87
CA PHE A 124 18.65 18.67 -8.92
C PHE A 124 19.55 18.87 -7.69
N GLU A 125 19.75 17.80 -6.91
CA GLU A 125 20.72 17.74 -5.82
C GLU A 125 21.62 16.51 -6.00
N ASN A 126 22.91 16.72 -6.23
CA ASN A 126 23.87 15.62 -6.43
C ASN A 126 23.88 14.66 -5.22
N ASN A 127 23.80 13.34 -5.45
CA ASN A 127 23.66 12.28 -4.45
C ASN A 127 22.35 12.28 -3.62
N LYS A 128 21.35 13.09 -3.96
CA LYS A 128 20.02 13.07 -3.30
C LYS A 128 18.87 13.00 -4.28
N GLN A 129 18.90 13.86 -5.30
CA GLN A 129 17.90 13.99 -6.36
C GLN A 129 18.63 14.03 -7.70
N ASP A 130 19.50 13.05 -7.91
CA ASP A 130 20.27 12.86 -9.14
C ASP A 130 19.74 11.71 -9.99
N CYS A 131 20.28 11.57 -11.20
CA CYS A 131 19.90 10.52 -12.14
C CYS A 131 20.11 9.10 -11.59
N ARG A 132 21.02 8.92 -10.63
CA ARG A 132 21.27 7.63 -9.98
C ARG A 132 20.18 7.30 -8.96
N ASN A 133 19.80 8.25 -8.11
CA ASN A 133 18.76 8.04 -7.10
C ASN A 133 17.37 7.93 -7.74
N ILE A 134 17.13 8.57 -8.89
CA ILE A 134 15.89 8.38 -9.66
C ILE A 134 15.67 6.90 -10.01
N ILE A 135 16.72 6.14 -10.34
CA ILE A 135 16.61 4.70 -10.65
C ILE A 135 16.21 3.88 -9.41
N LEU A 136 16.53 4.36 -8.20
CA LEU A 136 16.18 3.72 -6.93
C LEU A 136 14.80 4.14 -6.40
N ASP A 137 14.25 5.21 -6.96
CA ASP A 137 12.96 5.79 -6.62
C ASP A 137 11.80 5.17 -7.43
N CYS A 138 12.12 4.41 -8.49
CA CYS A 138 11.20 3.70 -9.37
C CYS A 138 10.91 2.27 -8.90
#